data_AF-A0AA36LMX3-F1
#
_entry.id   AF-A0AA36LMX3-F1
#
_cell.length_a   1.000
_cell.length_b   1.000
_cell.length_c   1.000
_cell.angle_alpha   90.00
_cell.angle_beta   90.00
_cell.angle_gamma   90.00
#
_symmetry.space_group_name_H-M   'P 1'
#
loop_
_entity.id
_entity.type
_entity.pdbx_description
1 polymer ?
#
loop_
_entity_poly.entity_id
_entity_poly.type
_entity_poly.pdbx_seq_one_letter_code
_entity_poly.pdbx_strand_id
1 'polypeptide(L)'
;MRTKMAYCYCRVSSGHQTTEKGGYGMSRQQGMLMDYVDEYSDSDGLGYGLSSESVVFLNAEGVSGFSGANLAKGSVLLAFIEDVKAEKIKNAVLCIENIDRFSRTNPQTAALSFLQLIEAGCNIHEAENGIVHHKNSDLNLISSGLIRSHRESLRKQKLSLKNWDKRFDNVVKKEAVLTARCPSWLYVEDNKYLEVIEHTKSIRLIFDLYIKGFGQAYIRDELNSRQWLYNGKTWGSWNVHRVLNDVRVTGKHRTQSDLRKDFDGLVIYPAIISEMDFNSVQQKLKSPGRSKKINRRANNLFSGLLMCGHCKKAHILLQVDKDKRFGRCSYAIAGNNRCHARGFKYEIIENALIEHLRHFEMQSLDEGEHNLELQKLQDEFIYYKNYGAEVQSIVDSVDIPNERDYRILKNIESKVREIEGRIDEIKVADNIADEFGKIVETITSDLKDVNNISMRQEFNCRLRKIIKSISVFRNSEIILLSIDYYACKDYQWININPKTGELQGNLYVEGDKIVIHTKTGDVSYNTIDREYSFIETSINEDEVLEILQK
;
A
#
# COMPACT_ATOMS: atom_id res chain seq x y z
N MET A 1 34.19 -25.27 55.12
CA MET A 1 33.83 -24.18 54.20
C MET A 1 32.31 -24.14 54.09
N ARG A 2 31.64 -22.99 54.22
CA ARG A 2 30.17 -22.95 54.11
C ARG A 2 29.79 -22.90 52.63
N THR A 3 28.84 -23.71 52.18
CA THR A 3 28.34 -23.64 50.79
C THR A 3 27.37 -22.47 50.65
N LYS A 4 27.56 -21.63 49.63
CA LYS A 4 26.63 -20.55 49.26
C LYS A 4 25.72 -20.98 48.12
N MET A 5 24.52 -20.41 48.09
CA MET A 5 23.58 -20.59 46.98
C MET A 5 24.03 -19.74 45.78
N ALA A 6 24.20 -20.37 44.62
CA ALA A 6 24.59 -19.70 43.39
C ALA A 6 23.37 -19.32 42.54
N TYR A 7 23.11 -18.02 42.39
CA TYR A 7 22.07 -17.51 41.51
C TYR A 7 22.68 -17.21 40.14
N CYS A 8 22.42 -18.04 39.14
CA CYS A 8 22.99 -17.96 37.80
C CYS A 8 22.08 -17.15 36.87
N TYR A 9 22.50 -15.95 36.47
CA TYR A 9 21.69 -15.07 35.61
C TYR A 9 22.01 -15.25 34.12
N CYS A 10 20.98 -15.65 33.37
CA CYS A 10 21.05 -15.93 31.94
C CYS A 10 20.01 -15.11 31.18
N ARG A 11 20.38 -14.55 30.01
CA ARG A 11 19.45 -13.77 29.18
C ARG A 11 19.62 -13.98 27.68
N VAL A 12 18.53 -13.84 26.93
CA VAL A 12 18.50 -13.86 25.45
C VAL A 12 17.63 -12.73 24.88
N SER A 13 18.07 -12.12 23.78
CA SER A 13 17.48 -10.90 23.23
C SER A 13 16.26 -11.09 22.32
N SER A 14 15.85 -12.32 21.99
CA SER A 14 14.72 -12.57 21.09
C SER A 14 13.94 -13.84 21.45
N GLY A 15 12.64 -13.72 21.68
CA GLY A 15 11.72 -14.86 21.92
C GLY A 15 11.46 -15.76 20.71
N HIS A 16 12.12 -15.54 19.56
CA HIS A 16 12.02 -16.38 18.36
C HIS A 16 13.02 -17.56 18.33
N GLN A 17 13.82 -17.75 19.37
CA GLN A 17 14.81 -18.84 19.47
C GLN A 17 14.26 -20.14 20.08
N THR A 18 12.94 -20.33 20.08
CA THR A 18 12.25 -21.52 20.59
C THR A 18 11.97 -22.59 19.54
N THR A 19 12.56 -22.53 18.33
CA THR A 19 12.42 -23.63 17.34
C THR A 19 13.76 -24.13 16.80
N GLU A 20 13.98 -25.42 17.05
CA GLU A 20 14.84 -26.48 16.47
C GLU A 20 16.22 -26.19 15.82
N LYS A 21 16.64 -24.96 15.54
CA LYS A 21 18.02 -24.64 15.09
C LYS A 21 18.62 -23.35 15.71
N GLY A 22 18.04 -22.84 16.80
CA GLY A 22 18.44 -21.54 17.38
C GLY A 22 18.56 -21.46 18.91
N GLY A 23 18.47 -22.58 19.64
CA GLY A 23 18.44 -22.61 21.12
C GLY A 23 19.80 -22.48 21.83
N TYR A 24 20.90 -22.25 21.11
CA TYR A 24 22.25 -22.33 21.67
C TYR A 24 22.62 -21.20 22.64
N GLY A 25 21.93 -20.06 22.61
CA GLY A 25 22.32 -18.89 23.41
C GLY A 25 22.13 -19.09 24.92
N MET A 26 20.99 -19.66 25.32
CA MET A 26 20.60 -19.82 26.72
C MET A 26 21.25 -21.05 27.34
N SER A 27 21.16 -22.21 26.68
CA SER A 27 21.75 -23.46 27.17
C SER A 27 23.28 -23.40 27.24
N ARG A 28 23.95 -22.66 26.34
CA ARG A 28 25.40 -22.41 26.45
C ARG A 28 25.75 -21.60 27.70
N GLN A 29 24.99 -20.55 27.99
CA GLN A 29 25.21 -19.72 29.18
C GLN A 29 24.99 -20.53 30.46
N GLN A 30 23.93 -21.35 30.50
CA GLN A 30 23.65 -22.23 31.63
C GLN A 30 24.76 -23.27 31.83
N GLY A 31 25.22 -23.93 30.75
CA GLY A 31 26.34 -24.87 30.81
C GLY A 31 27.61 -24.24 31.37
N MET A 32 28.04 -23.11 30.80
CA MET A 32 29.24 -22.41 31.25
C MET A 32 29.18 -21.94 32.72
N LEU A 33 28.00 -21.52 33.19
CA LEU A 33 27.81 -21.14 34.59
C LEU A 33 27.80 -22.35 35.53
N MET A 34 27.29 -23.50 35.08
CA MET A 34 27.39 -24.75 35.86
C MET A 34 28.82 -25.23 35.94
N ASP A 35 29.54 -25.26 34.81
CA ASP A 35 30.95 -25.65 34.77
C ASP A 35 31.78 -24.77 35.73
N TYR A 36 31.55 -23.45 35.71
CA TYR A 36 32.20 -22.52 36.64
C TYR A 36 31.86 -22.81 38.11
N VAL A 37 30.59 -23.11 38.42
CA VAL A 37 30.16 -23.42 39.79
C VAL A 37 30.80 -24.71 40.30
N ASP A 38 30.93 -25.72 39.44
CA ASP A 38 31.54 -27.01 39.78
C ASP A 38 33.06 -26.94 39.91
N GLU A 39 33.71 -26.10 39.09
CA GLU A 39 35.16 -25.90 39.12
C GLU A 39 35.60 -24.81 40.11
N TYR A 40 34.66 -24.10 40.74
CA TYR A 40 34.97 -22.99 41.63
C TYR A 40 35.83 -23.42 42.82
N SER A 41 36.96 -22.73 42.98
CA SER A 41 37.82 -22.81 44.15
C SER A 41 38.03 -21.41 44.73
N ASP A 42 38.07 -21.31 46.05
CA ASP A 42 38.18 -20.04 46.76
C ASP A 42 39.63 -19.54 46.79
N SER A 43 40.12 -19.11 45.63
CA SER A 43 41.43 -18.48 45.48
C SER A 43 41.58 -17.21 46.33
N ASP A 44 40.46 -16.53 46.58
CA ASP A 44 40.42 -15.20 47.20
C ASP A 44 40.22 -15.27 48.74
N GLY A 45 40.11 -16.48 49.31
CA GLY A 45 40.00 -16.70 50.75
C GLY A 45 38.69 -16.18 51.37
N LEU A 46 37.60 -16.16 50.60
CA LEU A 46 36.28 -15.65 50.96
C LEU A 46 35.51 -16.58 51.92
N GLY A 47 35.99 -17.81 52.15
CA GLY A 47 35.52 -18.73 53.18
C GLY A 47 34.28 -19.54 52.81
N TYR A 48 33.86 -19.54 51.54
CA TYR A 48 32.71 -20.30 51.04
C TYR A 48 33.00 -21.08 49.76
N GLY A 49 32.31 -22.21 49.58
CA GLY A 49 32.32 -23.00 48.36
C GLY A 49 31.00 -22.85 47.57
N LEU A 50 31.02 -23.28 46.31
CA LEU A 50 29.83 -23.40 45.46
C LEU A 50 29.59 -24.88 45.12
N SER A 51 28.37 -25.21 44.72
CA SER A 51 27.98 -26.58 44.36
C SER A 51 26.84 -26.54 43.34
N SER A 52 26.90 -27.42 42.33
CA SER A 52 25.82 -27.64 41.36
C SER A 52 24.49 -28.05 41.99
N GLU A 53 24.50 -28.64 43.19
CA GLU A 53 23.28 -28.98 43.94
C GLU A 53 22.58 -27.74 44.53
N SER A 54 23.26 -26.59 44.55
CA SER A 54 22.83 -25.34 45.19
C SER A 54 22.73 -24.18 44.19
N VAL A 55 22.22 -24.44 42.99
CA VAL A 55 22.07 -23.46 41.90
C VAL A 55 20.62 -23.07 41.64
N VAL A 56 20.36 -21.78 41.45
CA VAL A 56 19.07 -21.22 41.03
C VAL A 56 19.27 -20.39 39.76
N PHE A 57 18.55 -20.70 38.69
CA PHE A 57 18.65 -19.93 37.45
C PHE A 57 17.67 -18.74 37.40
N LEU A 58 18.22 -17.56 37.15
CA LEU A 58 17.48 -16.33 36.89
C LEU A 58 17.39 -16.11 35.38
N ASN A 59 16.35 -16.65 34.75
CA ASN A 59 16.20 -16.63 33.29
C ASN A 59 15.40 -15.42 32.81
N ALA A 60 15.99 -14.60 31.93
CA ALA A 60 15.33 -13.46 31.30
C ALA A 60 15.20 -13.64 29.78
N GLU A 61 14.02 -14.07 29.34
CA GLU A 61 13.70 -14.25 27.92
C GLU A 61 13.23 -12.95 27.27
N GLY A 62 13.73 -12.65 26.06
CA GLY A 62 13.31 -11.48 25.29
C GLY A 62 13.87 -10.15 25.80
N VAL A 63 14.81 -10.15 26.75
CA VAL A 63 15.38 -8.92 27.32
C VAL A 63 16.73 -8.60 26.68
N SER A 64 16.76 -7.53 25.88
CA SER A 64 18.00 -7.05 25.28
C SER A 64 18.80 -6.22 26.29
N GLY A 65 20.13 -6.39 26.34
CA GLY A 65 21.00 -5.57 27.19
C GLY A 65 21.03 -4.09 26.81
N PHE A 66 20.39 -3.70 25.70
CA PHE A 66 20.45 -2.37 25.09
C PHE A 66 19.32 -1.43 25.51
N SER A 67 18.32 -1.89 26.27
CA SER A 67 17.17 -1.06 26.68
C SER A 67 17.14 -0.72 28.17
N GLY A 68 18.08 -1.23 28.98
CA GLY A 68 18.03 -1.12 30.45
C GLY A 68 16.93 -1.97 31.09
N ALA A 69 16.20 -2.76 30.30
CA ALA A 69 15.06 -3.56 30.76
C ALA A 69 15.43 -4.67 31.76
N ASN A 70 16.71 -5.06 31.85
CA ASN A 70 17.20 -6.03 32.84
C ASN A 70 17.17 -5.50 34.29
N LEU A 71 17.16 -4.17 34.46
CA LEU A 71 17.11 -3.49 35.77
C LEU A 71 15.84 -2.64 35.90
N ALA A 72 14.86 -2.84 35.01
CA ALA A 72 13.57 -2.18 35.09
C ALA A 72 12.65 -2.87 36.10
N LYS A 73 11.68 -2.12 36.62
CA LYS A 73 10.67 -2.64 37.56
C LYS A 73 9.93 -3.83 36.93
N GLY A 74 9.93 -4.96 37.63
CA GLY A 74 9.33 -6.23 37.15
C GLY A 74 10.31 -7.18 36.45
N SER A 75 11.58 -6.83 36.30
CA SER A 75 12.61 -7.76 35.79
C SER A 75 13.08 -8.74 36.86
N VAL A 76 13.42 -9.97 36.45
CA VAL A 76 13.87 -11.06 37.34
C VAL A 76 15.15 -10.69 38.09
N LEU A 77 16.08 -9.99 37.42
CA LEU A 77 17.34 -9.56 38.03
C LEU A 77 17.12 -8.45 39.07
N LEU A 78 16.25 -7.48 38.79
CA LEU A 78 15.92 -6.44 39.78
C LEU A 78 15.20 -7.03 41.00
N ALA A 79 14.26 -7.97 40.80
CA ALA A 79 13.57 -8.64 41.90
C ALA A 79 14.56 -9.38 42.83
N PHE A 80 15.53 -10.10 42.26
CA PHE A 80 16.61 -10.72 43.02
C PHE A 80 17.43 -9.67 43.80
N ILE A 81 17.82 -8.57 43.16
CA ILE A 81 18.57 -7.48 43.82
C ILE A 81 17.79 -6.91 45.00
N GLU A 82 16.48 -6.67 44.84
CA GLU A 82 15.60 -6.15 45.88
C GLU A 82 15.43 -7.15 47.03
N ASP A 83 15.30 -8.45 46.74
CA ASP A 83 15.14 -9.49 47.75
C ASP A 83 16.43 -9.76 48.54
N VAL A 84 17.60 -9.63 47.92
CA VAL A 84 18.91 -9.64 48.61
C VAL A 84 19.03 -8.42 49.53
N LYS A 85 18.71 -7.23 49.04
CA LYS A 85 18.76 -5.98 49.83
C LYS A 85 17.79 -5.97 51.01
N ALA A 86 16.60 -6.54 50.81
CA ALA A 86 15.59 -6.68 51.85
C ALA A 86 15.89 -7.84 52.82
N GLU A 87 17.07 -8.46 52.73
CA GLU A 87 17.50 -9.59 53.54
C GLU A 87 16.61 -10.84 53.45
N LYS A 88 15.75 -10.94 52.44
CA LYS A 88 14.92 -12.14 52.21
C LYS A 88 15.75 -13.27 51.65
N ILE A 89 16.71 -12.95 50.78
CA ILE A 89 17.70 -13.89 50.26
C ILE A 89 19.00 -13.67 51.03
N LYS A 90 19.36 -14.64 51.88
CA LYS A 90 20.63 -14.67 52.62
C LYS A 90 21.52 -15.77 52.06
N ASN A 91 22.83 -15.66 52.28
CA ASN A 91 23.82 -16.68 51.88
C ASN A 91 23.87 -16.98 50.36
N ALA A 92 23.74 -15.93 49.54
CA ALA A 92 23.73 -16.02 48.09
C ALA A 92 24.98 -15.42 47.43
N VAL A 93 25.30 -15.90 46.23
CA VAL A 93 26.17 -15.23 45.26
C VAL A 93 25.42 -15.10 43.93
N LEU A 94 25.80 -14.10 43.12
CA LEU A 94 25.29 -13.92 41.76
C LEU A 94 26.36 -14.34 40.76
N CYS A 95 26.07 -15.34 39.93
CA CYS A 95 26.96 -15.80 38.86
C CYS A 95 26.46 -15.27 37.51
N ILE A 96 27.34 -14.61 36.76
CA ILE A 96 27.06 -14.06 35.43
C ILE A 96 28.14 -14.48 34.44
N GLU A 97 27.78 -14.64 33.16
CA GLU A 97 28.76 -14.95 32.10
C GLU A 97 29.85 -13.87 32.05
N ASN A 98 29.43 -12.61 31.99
CA ASN A 98 30.29 -11.43 32.06
C ASN A 98 29.49 -10.20 32.49
N ILE A 99 30.19 -9.13 32.85
CA ILE A 99 29.57 -7.87 33.30
C ILE A 99 28.60 -7.26 32.27
N ASP A 100 28.78 -7.53 30.97
CA ASP A 100 27.85 -7.10 29.90
C ASP A 100 26.44 -7.68 30.05
N ARG A 101 26.30 -8.79 30.78
CA ARG A 101 24.99 -9.39 31.07
C ARG A 101 24.23 -8.56 32.09
N PHE A 102 24.93 -7.86 32.99
CA PHE A 102 24.33 -7.05 34.04
C PHE A 102 23.68 -5.76 33.50
N SER A 103 24.38 -4.95 32.66
CA SER A 103 23.79 -3.77 32.02
C SER A 103 24.69 -3.19 30.90
N ARG A 104 24.12 -2.63 29.81
CA ARG A 104 24.89 -1.96 28.73
C ARG A 104 24.57 -0.48 28.51
N THR A 105 23.43 0.02 28.96
CA THR A 105 22.94 1.38 28.62
C THR A 105 23.27 2.46 29.64
N ASN A 106 23.45 2.11 30.91
CA ASN A 106 23.76 3.09 31.96
C ASN A 106 24.81 2.55 32.93
N PRO A 107 26.11 2.79 32.65
CA PRO A 107 27.22 2.31 33.47
C PRO A 107 27.15 2.76 34.93
N GLN A 108 26.60 3.94 35.20
CA GLN A 108 26.50 4.50 36.55
C GLN A 108 25.43 3.78 37.39
N THR A 109 24.24 3.56 36.83
CA THR A 109 23.16 2.82 37.51
C THR A 109 23.53 1.35 37.72
N ALA A 110 24.21 0.76 36.73
CA ALA A 110 24.75 -0.59 36.83
C ALA A 110 25.79 -0.69 37.95
N ALA A 111 26.79 0.20 37.97
CA ALA A 111 27.79 0.24 39.04
C ALA A 111 27.16 0.42 40.43
N LEU A 112 26.14 1.29 40.56
CA LEU A 112 25.44 1.49 41.83
C LEU A 112 24.73 0.21 42.29
N SER A 113 24.00 -0.48 41.40
CA SER A 113 23.32 -1.73 41.75
C SER A 113 24.30 -2.86 42.06
N PHE A 114 25.45 -2.87 41.37
CA PHE A 114 26.55 -3.81 41.57
C PHE A 114 27.19 -3.65 42.95
N LEU A 115 27.51 -2.41 43.34
CA LEU A 115 28.05 -2.10 44.67
C LEU A 115 27.06 -2.42 45.78
N GLN A 116 25.78 -2.09 45.58
CA GLN A 116 24.73 -2.36 46.57
C GLN A 116 24.53 -3.86 46.85
N LEU A 117 24.68 -4.73 45.83
CA LEU A 117 24.66 -6.19 46.02
C LEU A 117 25.82 -6.67 46.87
N ILE A 118 27.03 -6.16 46.58
CA ILE A 118 28.25 -6.51 47.30
C ILE A 118 28.17 -6.03 48.75
N GLU A 119 27.68 -4.81 48.99
CA GLU A 119 27.45 -4.28 50.34
C GLU A 119 26.44 -5.10 51.15
N ALA A 120 25.41 -5.62 50.48
CA ALA A 120 24.42 -6.53 51.07
C ALA A 120 24.96 -7.97 51.29
N GLY A 121 26.24 -8.23 51.02
CA GLY A 121 26.91 -9.51 51.28
C GLY A 121 26.73 -10.56 50.18
N CYS A 122 26.26 -10.15 48.99
CA CYS A 122 26.14 -10.99 47.81
C CYS A 122 27.31 -10.71 46.85
N ASN A 123 28.27 -11.63 46.81
CA ASN A 123 29.41 -11.53 45.90
C ASN A 123 28.98 -11.87 44.47
N ILE A 124 29.63 -11.25 43.49
CA ILE A 124 29.29 -11.40 42.07
C ILE A 124 30.44 -12.09 41.35
N HIS A 125 30.17 -13.23 40.73
CA HIS A 125 31.15 -14.05 40.02
C HIS A 125 30.99 -13.86 38.50
N GLU A 126 32.06 -13.46 37.82
CA GLU A 126 32.16 -13.44 36.36
C GLU A 126 32.82 -14.72 35.85
N ALA A 127 32.03 -15.62 35.28
CA ALA A 127 32.50 -16.94 34.87
C ALA A 127 33.49 -16.91 33.69
N GLU A 128 33.32 -16.02 32.71
CA GLU A 128 34.20 -15.95 31.52
C GLU A 128 35.65 -15.58 31.89
N ASN A 129 35.82 -14.74 32.91
CA ASN A 129 37.13 -14.22 33.31
C ASN A 129 37.64 -14.80 34.64
N GLY A 130 36.81 -15.59 35.34
CA GLY A 130 37.13 -16.12 36.67
C GLY A 130 37.24 -15.06 37.77
N ILE A 131 36.66 -13.87 37.57
CA ILE A 131 36.79 -12.74 38.50
C ILE A 131 35.66 -12.79 39.53
N VAL A 132 36.00 -12.69 40.82
CA VAL A 132 35.03 -12.54 41.90
C VAL A 132 35.04 -11.11 42.44
N HIS A 133 33.87 -10.49 42.43
CA HIS A 133 33.65 -9.15 42.95
C HIS A 133 33.03 -9.24 44.34
N HIS A 134 33.73 -8.70 45.32
CA HIS A 134 33.38 -8.71 46.73
C HIS A 134 33.75 -7.37 47.38
N LYS A 135 33.42 -7.20 48.66
CA LYS A 135 33.50 -5.92 49.37
C LYS A 135 34.92 -5.32 49.46
N ASN A 136 35.94 -6.16 49.25
CA ASN A 136 37.35 -5.75 49.30
C ASN A 136 38.00 -5.69 47.91
N SER A 137 37.24 -5.90 46.82
CA SER A 137 37.76 -5.79 45.46
C SER A 137 38.09 -4.34 45.10
N ASP A 138 39.10 -4.11 44.26
CA ASP A 138 39.47 -2.78 43.79
C ASP A 138 38.37 -2.20 42.88
N LEU A 139 37.75 -1.10 43.34
CA LEU A 139 36.70 -0.37 42.63
C LEU A 139 37.17 0.14 41.24
N ASN A 140 38.48 0.32 41.05
CA ASN A 140 39.09 0.69 39.77
C ASN A 140 39.06 -0.46 38.75
N LEU A 141 39.14 -1.72 39.19
CA LEU A 141 39.06 -2.89 38.31
C LEU A 141 37.63 -3.08 37.79
N ILE A 142 36.63 -2.90 38.66
CA ILE A 142 35.20 -2.97 38.32
C ILE A 142 34.82 -1.87 37.32
N SER A 143 35.23 -0.63 37.59
CA SER A 143 34.93 0.50 36.72
C SER A 143 35.66 0.43 35.36
N SER A 144 36.91 -0.02 35.33
CA SER A 144 37.67 -0.18 34.07
C SER A 144 37.12 -1.27 33.16
N GLY A 145 36.63 -2.39 33.72
CA GLY A 145 35.93 -3.44 32.97
C GLY A 145 34.64 -2.95 32.30
N LEU A 146 33.81 -2.22 33.05
CA LEU A 146 32.57 -1.59 32.55
C LEU A 146 32.85 -0.56 31.43
N ILE A 147 33.88 0.28 31.61
CA ILE A 147 34.27 1.29 30.62
C ILE A 147 34.81 0.64 29.34
N ARG A 148 35.61 -0.42 29.45
CA ARG A 148 36.21 -1.12 28.30
C ARG A 148 35.15 -1.76 27.42
N SER A 149 34.18 -2.45 28.01
CA SER A 149 33.07 -3.06 27.27
C SER A 149 32.19 -2.02 26.55
N HIS A 150 31.87 -0.92 27.23
CA HIS A 150 31.10 0.17 26.65
C HIS A 150 31.85 0.82 25.47
N ARG A 151 33.17 1.05 25.61
CA ARG A 151 34.01 1.57 24.52
C ARG A 151 34.07 0.63 23.33
N GLU A 152 34.23 -0.68 23.54
CA GLU A 152 34.29 -1.65 22.44
C GLU A 152 32.95 -1.76 21.70
N SER A 153 31.83 -1.70 22.43
CA SER A 153 30.49 -1.69 21.86
C SER A 153 30.21 -0.42 21.04
N LEU A 154 30.55 0.75 21.59
CA LEU A 154 30.48 2.03 20.86
C LEU A 154 31.40 2.04 19.64
N ARG A 155 32.59 1.44 19.74
CA ARG A 155 33.53 1.29 18.63
C ARG A 155 32.95 0.43 17.52
N LYS A 156 32.35 -0.72 17.84
CA LYS A 156 31.67 -1.60 16.87
C LYS A 156 30.49 -0.89 16.20
N GLN A 157 29.71 -0.10 16.94
CA GLN A 157 28.63 0.71 16.37
C GLN A 157 29.17 1.79 15.43
N LYS A 158 30.18 2.55 15.86
CA LYS A 158 30.83 3.58 15.01
C LYS A 158 31.44 2.97 13.74
N LEU A 159 32.12 1.81 13.86
CA LEU A 159 32.69 1.10 12.71
C LEU A 159 31.62 0.58 11.76
N SER A 160 30.52 0.03 12.29
CA SER A 160 29.38 -0.41 11.47
C SER A 160 28.79 0.75 10.68
N LEU A 161 28.55 1.90 11.33
CA LEU A 161 28.06 3.10 10.65
C LEU A 161 29.02 3.57 9.55
N LYS A 162 30.32 3.71 9.87
CA LYS A 162 31.35 4.09 8.89
C LYS A 162 31.44 3.11 7.71
N ASN A 163 31.29 1.80 7.95
CA ASN A 163 31.31 0.79 6.90
C ASN A 163 30.09 0.91 5.98
N TRP A 164 28.91 1.21 6.53
CA TRP A 164 27.71 1.46 5.74
C TRP A 164 27.82 2.73 4.91
N ASP A 165 28.36 3.81 5.48
CA ASP A 165 28.55 5.08 4.76
C ASP A 165 29.51 4.87 3.59
N LYS A 166 30.64 4.18 3.83
CA LYS A 166 31.59 3.81 2.77
C LYS A 166 30.95 2.96 1.65
N ARG A 167 30.01 2.07 1.99
CA ARG A 167 29.28 1.28 0.98
C ARG A 167 28.39 2.15 0.11
N PHE A 168 27.66 3.10 0.70
CA PHE A 168 26.85 4.05 -0.06
C PHE A 168 27.72 4.98 -0.92
N ASP A 169 28.86 5.46 -0.40
CA ASP A 169 29.81 6.25 -1.18
C ASP A 169 30.30 5.50 -2.44
N ASN A 170 30.67 4.23 -2.29
CA ASN A 170 31.10 3.39 -3.41
C ASN A 170 29.98 3.16 -4.44
N VAL A 171 28.73 3.07 -3.98
CA VAL A 171 27.55 2.94 -4.86
C VAL A 171 27.32 4.22 -5.65
N VAL A 172 27.40 5.39 -4.99
CA VAL A 172 27.28 6.70 -5.65
C VAL A 172 28.39 6.89 -6.70
N LYS A 173 29.61 6.44 -6.38
CA LYS A 173 30.75 6.45 -7.32
C LYS A 173 30.68 5.37 -8.41
N LYS A 174 29.67 4.50 -8.40
CA LYS A 174 29.51 3.35 -9.30
C LYS A 174 30.68 2.35 -9.28
N GLU A 175 31.40 2.30 -8.15
CA GLU A 175 32.53 1.41 -7.95
C GLU A 175 32.10 0.03 -7.44
N ALA A 176 30.95 -0.06 -6.76
CA ALA A 176 30.43 -1.31 -6.23
C ALA A 176 28.91 -1.37 -6.02
N VAL A 177 28.37 -2.59 -5.97
CA VAL A 177 26.99 -2.81 -5.51
C VAL A 177 26.87 -2.62 -4.00
N LEU A 178 25.69 -2.20 -3.54
CA LEU A 178 25.41 -1.98 -2.12
C LEU A 178 25.47 -3.29 -1.32
N THR A 179 24.90 -4.36 -1.88
CA THR A 179 24.81 -5.68 -1.28
C THR A 179 24.55 -6.75 -2.34
N ALA A 180 25.12 -7.93 -2.15
CA ALA A 180 24.82 -9.11 -2.97
C ALA A 180 23.38 -9.62 -2.73
N ARG A 181 22.79 -9.33 -1.56
CA ARG A 181 21.41 -9.73 -1.23
C ARG A 181 20.42 -8.78 -1.90
N CYS A 182 20.03 -9.10 -3.12
CA CYS A 182 19.11 -8.32 -3.94
C CYS A 182 17.74 -9.03 -4.10
N PRO A 183 16.71 -8.32 -4.61
CA PRO A 183 15.48 -8.94 -5.08
C PRO A 183 15.73 -10.12 -6.03
N SER A 184 14.84 -11.11 -6.05
CA SER A 184 15.03 -12.33 -6.86
C SER A 184 15.01 -12.13 -8.37
N TRP A 185 14.53 -10.99 -8.85
CA TRP A 185 14.62 -10.61 -10.26
C TRP A 185 15.99 -10.02 -10.64
N LEU A 186 16.92 -9.94 -9.67
CA LEU A 186 18.29 -9.50 -9.85
C LEU A 186 19.27 -10.57 -9.41
N TYR A 187 20.46 -10.51 -10.01
CA TYR A 187 21.66 -11.16 -9.51
C TYR A 187 22.84 -10.18 -9.59
N VAL A 188 23.92 -10.51 -8.89
CA VAL A 188 25.16 -9.71 -8.91
C VAL A 188 26.24 -10.49 -9.66
N GLU A 189 26.78 -9.86 -10.68
CA GLU A 189 27.91 -10.36 -11.47
C GLU A 189 28.82 -9.15 -11.76
N ASP A 190 30.14 -9.34 -11.67
CA ASP A 190 31.14 -8.28 -11.86
C ASP A 190 30.83 -6.97 -11.13
N ASN A 191 30.34 -7.09 -9.89
CA ASN A 191 30.01 -5.97 -9.02
C ASN A 191 28.94 -5.02 -9.63
N LYS A 192 28.02 -5.58 -10.43
CA LYS A 192 26.86 -4.89 -11.03
C LYS A 192 25.58 -5.70 -10.80
N TYR A 193 24.43 -5.02 -10.77
CA TYR A 193 23.13 -5.67 -10.74
C TYR A 193 22.67 -5.99 -12.16
N LEU A 194 22.40 -7.27 -12.43
CA LEU A 194 21.87 -7.75 -13.71
C LEU A 194 20.50 -8.38 -13.53
N GLU A 195 19.67 -8.29 -14.57
CA GLU A 195 18.30 -8.81 -14.58
C GLU A 195 18.24 -10.32 -14.80
N VAL A 196 17.43 -11.02 -14.00
CA VAL A 196 17.01 -12.38 -14.33
C VAL A 196 15.80 -12.30 -15.25
N ILE A 197 16.03 -12.46 -16.55
CA ILE A 197 15.03 -12.26 -17.63
C ILE A 197 13.70 -12.97 -17.36
N GLU A 198 13.75 -14.22 -16.89
CA GLU A 198 12.55 -15.01 -16.59
C GLU A 198 11.69 -14.39 -15.48
N HIS A 199 12.33 -13.81 -14.46
CA HIS A 199 11.62 -13.13 -13.38
C HIS A 199 11.13 -11.74 -13.80
N THR A 200 11.89 -11.00 -14.61
CA THR A 200 11.46 -9.66 -15.05
C THR A 200 10.27 -9.70 -16.01
N LYS A 201 10.14 -10.75 -16.84
CA LYS A 201 8.92 -11.03 -17.63
C LYS A 201 7.66 -11.10 -16.76
N SER A 202 7.73 -11.81 -15.63
CA SER A 202 6.60 -11.93 -14.70
C SER A 202 6.22 -10.59 -14.07
N ILE A 203 7.20 -9.74 -13.74
CA ILE A 203 6.96 -8.41 -13.17
C ILE A 203 6.34 -7.48 -14.21
N ARG A 204 6.86 -7.47 -15.45
CA ARG A 204 6.29 -6.68 -16.56
C ARG A 204 4.82 -7.05 -16.81
N LEU A 205 4.51 -8.35 -16.84
CA LEU A 205 3.14 -8.82 -16.99
C LEU A 205 2.24 -8.40 -15.82
N ILE A 206 2.74 -8.45 -14.58
CA ILE A 206 2.01 -7.98 -13.40
C ILE A 206 1.58 -6.52 -13.57
N PHE A 207 2.50 -5.64 -13.95
CA PHE A 207 2.19 -4.21 -14.13
C PHE A 207 1.26 -3.97 -15.30
N ASP A 208 1.50 -4.59 -16.46
CA ASP A 208 0.65 -4.48 -17.65
C ASP A 208 -0.81 -4.89 -17.36
N LEU A 209 -1.01 -6.08 -16.80
CA LEU A 209 -2.35 -6.56 -16.44
C LEU A 209 -2.99 -5.65 -15.38
N TYR A 210 -2.22 -5.14 -14.43
CA TYR A 210 -2.76 -4.23 -13.42
C TYR A 210 -3.22 -2.89 -14.00
N ILE A 211 -2.43 -2.33 -14.93
CA ILE A 211 -2.76 -1.11 -15.65
C ILE A 211 -4.00 -1.33 -16.51
N LYS A 212 -4.15 -2.50 -17.12
CA LYS A 212 -5.37 -2.92 -17.83
C LYS A 212 -6.57 -3.17 -16.91
N GLY A 213 -6.39 -3.09 -15.58
CA GLY A 213 -7.46 -3.17 -14.58
C GLY A 213 -7.77 -4.60 -14.10
N PHE A 214 -6.89 -5.55 -14.39
CA PHE A 214 -6.98 -6.90 -13.82
C PHE A 214 -6.66 -6.90 -12.33
N GLY A 215 -7.48 -7.61 -11.55
CA GLY A 215 -7.30 -7.72 -10.11
C GLY A 215 -6.13 -8.65 -9.74
N GLN A 216 -5.53 -8.43 -8.58
CA GLN A 216 -4.38 -9.22 -8.09
C GLN A 216 -4.63 -10.74 -8.09
N ALA A 217 -5.87 -11.18 -7.83
CA ALA A 217 -6.23 -12.60 -7.83
C ALA A 217 -6.27 -13.20 -9.25
N TYR A 218 -6.63 -12.42 -10.26
CA TYR A 218 -6.56 -12.86 -11.66
C TYR A 218 -5.09 -12.97 -12.09
N ILE A 219 -4.31 -11.90 -11.85
CA ILE A 219 -2.89 -11.85 -12.18
C ILE A 219 -2.13 -13.02 -11.55
N ARG A 220 -2.40 -13.30 -10.27
CA ARG A 220 -1.84 -14.47 -9.57
C ARG A 220 -2.09 -15.78 -10.32
N ASP A 221 -3.32 -16.00 -10.78
CA ASP A 221 -3.69 -17.26 -11.43
C ASP A 221 -3.16 -17.34 -12.85
N GLU A 222 -3.07 -16.21 -13.54
CA GLU A 222 -2.43 -16.11 -14.85
C GLU A 222 -0.92 -16.42 -14.77
N LEU A 223 -0.24 -15.98 -13.71
CA LEU A 223 1.17 -16.31 -13.50
C LEU A 223 1.34 -17.80 -13.16
N ASN A 224 0.46 -18.34 -12.33
CA ASN A 224 0.51 -19.75 -11.91
C ASN A 224 0.12 -20.72 -13.05
N SER A 225 -0.84 -20.36 -13.91
CA SER A 225 -1.22 -21.18 -15.07
C SER A 225 -0.05 -21.33 -16.05
N ARG A 226 0.75 -20.26 -16.21
CA ARG A 226 1.99 -20.24 -16.99
C ARG A 226 3.17 -20.97 -16.33
N GLN A 227 2.99 -21.52 -15.13
CA GLN A 227 4.04 -22.14 -14.32
C GLN A 227 5.21 -21.18 -13.99
N TRP A 228 4.95 -19.86 -13.97
CA TRP A 228 5.97 -18.87 -13.61
C TRP A 228 6.09 -18.78 -12.09
N LEU A 229 7.17 -19.30 -11.52
CA LEU A 229 7.36 -19.38 -10.08
C LEU A 229 7.95 -18.09 -9.49
N TYR A 230 7.50 -17.76 -8.29
CA TYR A 230 8.05 -16.72 -7.43
C TYR A 230 8.94 -17.33 -6.35
N ASN A 231 10.26 -17.19 -6.48
CA ASN A 231 11.24 -17.78 -5.56
C ASN A 231 11.06 -19.30 -5.38
N GLY A 232 10.80 -20.02 -6.47
CA GLY A 232 10.56 -21.46 -6.47
C GLY A 232 9.19 -21.89 -5.92
N LYS A 233 8.26 -20.96 -5.69
CA LYS A 233 6.91 -21.24 -5.20
C LYS A 233 5.85 -20.60 -6.09
N THR A 234 4.61 -21.06 -5.98
CA THR A 234 3.47 -20.43 -6.67
C THR A 234 3.21 -19.02 -6.13
N TRP A 235 2.63 -18.16 -6.97
CA TRP A 235 2.24 -16.82 -6.60
C TRP A 235 1.07 -16.84 -5.61
N GLY A 236 1.21 -16.10 -4.53
CA GLY A 236 0.10 -15.69 -3.66
C GLY A 236 -0.34 -14.27 -4.00
N SER A 237 -1.59 -13.91 -3.70
CA SER A 237 -2.12 -12.56 -3.96
C SER A 237 -1.30 -11.47 -3.25
N TRP A 238 -0.78 -11.77 -2.04
CA TRP A 238 0.12 -10.88 -1.31
C TRP A 238 1.46 -10.65 -2.01
N ASN A 239 2.00 -11.67 -2.69
CA ASN A 239 3.26 -11.52 -3.44
C ASN A 239 3.08 -10.59 -4.64
N VAL A 240 1.95 -10.71 -5.35
CA VAL A 240 1.57 -9.77 -6.43
C VAL A 240 1.44 -8.36 -5.88
N HIS A 241 0.73 -8.18 -4.75
CA HIS A 241 0.61 -6.89 -4.10
C HIS A 241 1.98 -6.29 -3.72
N ARG A 242 2.88 -7.12 -3.18
CA ARG A 242 4.23 -6.68 -2.78
C ARG A 242 5.04 -6.20 -3.98
N VAL A 243 4.98 -6.92 -5.11
CA VAL A 243 5.66 -6.51 -6.36
C VAL A 243 5.10 -5.18 -6.88
N LEU A 244 3.79 -4.99 -6.87
CA LEU A 244 3.15 -3.74 -7.28
C LEU A 244 3.56 -2.53 -6.41
N ASN A 245 4.04 -2.73 -5.19
CA ASN A 245 4.51 -1.66 -4.29
C ASN A 245 6.04 -1.55 -4.21
N ASP A 246 6.77 -2.38 -4.94
CA ASP A 246 8.22 -2.44 -4.84
C ASP A 246 8.87 -1.37 -5.73
N VAL A 247 9.21 -0.21 -5.18
CA VAL A 247 9.84 0.89 -5.93
C VAL A 247 11.16 0.49 -6.61
N ARG A 248 11.79 -0.61 -6.19
CA ARG A 248 13.04 -1.08 -6.81
C ARG A 248 12.88 -1.49 -8.26
N VAL A 249 11.65 -1.80 -8.69
CA VAL A 249 11.35 -2.12 -10.09
C VAL A 249 11.54 -0.93 -11.03
N THR A 250 11.58 0.30 -10.52
CA THR A 250 11.88 1.52 -11.29
C THR A 250 13.37 1.88 -11.26
N GLY A 251 14.22 1.00 -10.71
CA GLY A 251 15.65 1.22 -10.56
C GLY A 251 16.06 1.88 -9.23
N LYS A 252 15.11 2.38 -8.45
CA LYS A 252 15.37 3.17 -7.23
C LYS A 252 15.63 2.33 -5.99
N HIS A 253 16.55 2.76 -5.15
CA HIS A 253 16.77 2.20 -3.82
C HIS A 253 15.67 2.65 -2.86
N ARG A 254 15.35 1.79 -1.89
CA ARG A 254 14.52 2.17 -0.74
C ARG A 254 15.24 1.88 0.56
N THR A 255 15.50 2.92 1.34
CA THR A 255 16.13 2.79 2.66
C THR A 255 15.10 2.49 3.74
N GLN A 256 15.46 1.65 4.71
CA GLN A 256 14.67 1.41 5.93
C GLN A 256 15.25 2.16 7.14
N SER A 257 16.36 2.87 6.96
CA SER A 257 17.07 3.55 8.05
C SER A 257 16.77 5.05 8.04
N ASP A 258 16.31 5.58 9.16
CA ASP A 258 16.09 7.02 9.32
C ASP A 258 17.38 7.84 9.18
N LEU A 259 18.54 7.25 9.53
CA LEU A 259 19.87 7.88 9.45
C LEU A 259 20.35 8.09 8.01
N ARG A 260 19.73 7.44 7.01
CA ARG A 260 20.19 7.41 5.61
C ARG A 260 19.05 7.69 4.64
N LYS A 261 18.10 8.53 5.05
CA LYS A 261 16.96 8.96 4.22
C LYS A 261 17.40 9.67 2.95
N ASP A 262 18.54 10.34 2.97
CA ASP A 262 19.07 11.07 1.82
C ASP A 262 19.47 10.15 0.65
N PHE A 263 19.65 8.85 0.91
CA PHE A 263 19.91 7.84 -0.13
C PHE A 263 18.63 7.12 -0.61
N ASP A 264 17.46 7.47 -0.09
CA ASP A 264 16.19 6.97 -0.59
C ASP A 264 15.94 7.49 -2.01
N GLY A 265 15.51 6.63 -2.92
CA GLY A 265 15.29 7.02 -4.32
C GLY A 265 16.54 7.00 -5.22
N LEU A 266 17.74 6.71 -4.68
CA LEU A 266 18.96 6.61 -5.49
C LEU A 266 18.83 5.50 -6.55
N VAL A 267 19.10 5.81 -7.81
CA VAL A 267 18.99 4.84 -8.91
C VAL A 267 20.20 3.91 -8.89
N ILE A 268 19.99 2.67 -8.43
CA ILE A 268 21.06 1.67 -8.26
C ILE A 268 20.75 0.33 -8.96
N TYR A 269 19.49 0.08 -9.30
CA TYR A 269 19.05 -1.15 -9.97
C TYR A 269 18.72 -0.85 -11.44
N PRO A 270 18.76 -1.86 -12.33
CA PRO A 270 18.19 -1.70 -13.67
C PRO A 270 16.67 -1.49 -13.56
N ALA A 271 16.16 -0.52 -14.32
CA ALA A 271 14.74 -0.20 -14.33
C ALA A 271 13.98 -1.17 -15.25
N ILE A 272 13.06 -1.93 -14.68
CA ILE A 272 12.23 -2.90 -15.41
C ILE A 272 10.84 -2.37 -15.72
N ILE A 273 10.36 -1.37 -14.97
CA ILE A 273 9.09 -0.67 -15.15
C ILE A 273 9.36 0.84 -15.17
N SER A 274 8.66 1.58 -16.03
CA SER A 274 8.78 3.04 -16.09
C SER A 274 8.22 3.71 -14.82
N GLU A 275 8.73 4.89 -14.48
CA GLU A 275 8.16 5.65 -13.35
C GLU A 275 6.69 6.01 -13.59
N MET A 276 6.33 6.30 -14.84
CA MET A 276 4.96 6.60 -15.24
C MET A 276 4.02 5.43 -14.94
N ASP A 277 4.35 4.22 -15.43
CA ASP A 277 3.56 3.01 -15.20
C ASP A 277 3.46 2.68 -13.71
N PHE A 278 4.56 2.80 -12.98
CA PHE A 278 4.59 2.58 -11.55
C PHE A 278 3.66 3.56 -10.82
N ASN A 279 3.71 4.85 -11.15
CA ASN A 279 2.87 5.88 -10.56
C ASN A 279 1.38 5.67 -10.90
N SER A 280 1.06 5.30 -12.15
CA SER A 280 -0.31 4.92 -12.53
C SER A 280 -0.83 3.74 -11.70
N VAL A 281 0.00 2.73 -11.47
CA VAL A 281 -0.33 1.62 -10.56
C VAL A 281 -0.52 2.10 -9.12
N GLN A 282 0.35 2.98 -8.59
CA GLN A 282 0.22 3.53 -7.23
C GLN A 282 -1.07 4.33 -7.04
N GLN A 283 -1.44 5.16 -8.02
CA GLN A 283 -2.70 5.91 -8.00
C GLN A 283 -3.89 4.97 -7.98
N LYS A 284 -3.89 3.97 -8.88
CA LYS A 284 -4.88 2.89 -8.86
C LYS A 284 -4.87 2.20 -7.50
N LEU A 285 -3.69 1.94 -6.91
CA LEU A 285 -3.53 1.28 -5.60
C LEU A 285 -4.30 1.97 -4.47
N LYS A 286 -4.29 3.30 -4.49
CA LYS A 286 -4.88 4.19 -3.48
C LYS A 286 -6.35 4.56 -3.74
N SER A 287 -6.89 4.29 -4.93
CA SER A 287 -8.27 4.66 -5.27
C SER A 287 -9.30 3.94 -4.38
N PRO A 288 -10.25 4.66 -3.74
CA PRO A 288 -11.36 4.07 -2.98
C PRO A 288 -12.23 3.15 -3.85
N GLY A 289 -12.74 2.03 -3.29
CA GLY A 289 -13.66 1.10 -3.99
C GLY A 289 -13.17 -0.34 -4.22
N ARG A 290 -12.00 -0.70 -3.68
CA ARG A 290 -11.28 -1.95 -3.99
C ARG A 290 -11.73 -3.24 -3.31
N SER A 291 -12.74 -3.20 -2.46
CA SER A 291 -13.09 -4.33 -1.62
C SER A 291 -14.36 -5.05 -2.09
N LYS A 292 -14.39 -5.60 -3.31
CA LYS A 292 -15.38 -6.63 -3.67
C LYS A 292 -14.76 -7.73 -4.52
N LYS A 293 -14.71 -8.95 -3.96
CA LYS A 293 -14.33 -10.18 -4.66
C LYS A 293 -15.17 -10.30 -5.94
N ILE A 294 -14.52 -10.24 -7.10
CA ILE A 294 -15.15 -10.58 -8.37
C ILE A 294 -15.45 -12.08 -8.31
N ASN A 295 -16.73 -12.45 -8.27
CA ASN A 295 -17.14 -13.85 -8.37
C ASN A 295 -16.87 -14.31 -9.80
N ARG A 296 -15.87 -15.18 -9.99
CA ARG A 296 -15.45 -15.70 -11.31
C ARG A 296 -16.57 -16.41 -12.07
N ARG A 297 -17.59 -16.93 -11.38
CA ARG A 297 -18.75 -17.58 -12.01
C ARG A 297 -19.82 -16.59 -12.47
N ALA A 298 -19.75 -15.33 -12.03
CA ALA A 298 -20.67 -14.29 -12.43
C ALA A 298 -19.93 -13.26 -13.30
N ASN A 299 -19.66 -13.63 -14.57
CA ASN A 299 -18.96 -12.81 -15.55
C ASN A 299 -19.82 -11.58 -15.96
N ASN A 300 -19.86 -10.59 -15.07
CA ASN A 300 -20.56 -9.31 -15.20
C ASN A 300 -19.72 -8.33 -16.04
N LEU A 301 -20.16 -8.02 -17.26
CA LEU A 301 -19.53 -7.04 -18.15
C LEU A 301 -19.56 -5.61 -17.59
N PHE A 302 -20.59 -5.27 -16.81
CA PHE A 302 -20.78 -3.95 -16.20
C PHE A 302 -20.48 -3.96 -14.69
N SER A 303 -19.61 -4.87 -14.25
CA SER A 303 -19.18 -4.98 -12.86
C SER A 303 -18.70 -3.62 -12.35
N GLY A 304 -19.09 -3.24 -11.13
CA GLY A 304 -18.71 -1.97 -10.50
C GLY A 304 -19.44 -0.73 -11.04
N LEU A 305 -20.08 -0.78 -12.21
CA LEU A 305 -20.85 0.32 -12.79
C LEU A 305 -22.33 0.26 -12.42
N LEU A 306 -22.89 -0.95 -12.29
CA LEU A 306 -24.33 -1.12 -12.02
C LEU A 306 -24.72 -0.78 -10.59
N MET A 307 -25.63 0.20 -10.47
CA MET A 307 -26.22 0.71 -9.24
C MET A 307 -27.72 0.44 -9.22
N CYS A 308 -28.28 0.25 -8.02
CA CYS A 308 -29.72 0.13 -7.83
C CYS A 308 -30.35 1.53 -7.92
N GLY A 309 -31.18 1.76 -8.94
CA GLY A 309 -31.90 3.02 -9.11
C GLY A 309 -32.87 3.34 -7.98
N HIS A 310 -33.49 2.31 -7.38
CA HIS A 310 -34.47 2.47 -6.30
C HIS A 310 -33.87 3.00 -5.00
N CYS A 311 -32.74 2.47 -4.56
CA CYS A 311 -32.12 2.90 -3.29
C CYS A 311 -30.91 3.82 -3.47
N LYS A 312 -30.40 3.98 -4.70
CA LYS A 312 -29.26 4.82 -5.13
C LYS A 312 -27.92 4.58 -4.44
N LYS A 313 -27.87 3.71 -3.42
CA LYS A 313 -26.70 3.46 -2.56
C LYS A 313 -26.09 2.07 -2.74
N ALA A 314 -26.89 1.09 -3.17
CA ALA A 314 -26.45 -0.29 -3.32
C ALA A 314 -26.05 -0.59 -4.76
N HIS A 315 -25.05 -1.45 -4.92
CA HIS A 315 -24.70 -2.02 -6.23
C HIS A 315 -25.65 -3.15 -6.60
N ILE A 316 -25.74 -3.43 -7.90
CA ILE A 316 -26.33 -4.66 -8.40
C ILE A 316 -25.30 -5.79 -8.27
N LEU A 317 -25.68 -6.84 -7.55
CA LEU A 317 -24.94 -8.10 -7.51
C LEU A 317 -25.57 -9.10 -8.48
N LEU A 318 -24.72 -9.89 -9.13
CA LEU A 318 -25.16 -11.01 -9.94
C LEU A 318 -25.27 -12.28 -9.09
N GLN A 319 -26.42 -12.92 -9.19
CA GLN A 319 -26.66 -14.27 -8.72
C GLN A 319 -26.77 -15.18 -9.94
N VAL A 320 -26.15 -16.36 -9.86
CA VAL A 320 -26.19 -17.36 -10.92
C VAL A 320 -27.05 -18.51 -10.42
N ASP A 321 -28.09 -18.84 -11.18
CA ASP A 321 -28.93 -20.01 -10.94
C ASP A 321 -28.88 -20.89 -12.20
N LYS A 322 -28.21 -22.04 -12.08
CA LYS A 322 -27.80 -22.89 -13.21
C LYS A 322 -27.02 -22.06 -14.26
N ASP A 323 -27.58 -21.90 -15.45
CA ASP A 323 -26.99 -21.15 -16.57
C ASP A 323 -27.61 -19.74 -16.74
N LYS A 324 -28.52 -19.33 -15.84
CA LYS A 324 -29.19 -18.03 -15.91
C LYS A 324 -28.59 -17.05 -14.91
N ARG A 325 -28.30 -15.83 -15.35
CA ARG A 325 -27.72 -14.77 -14.51
C ARG A 325 -28.80 -13.75 -14.15
N PHE A 326 -28.91 -13.45 -12.86
CA PHE A 326 -29.89 -12.49 -12.35
C PHE A 326 -29.21 -11.36 -11.60
N GLY A 327 -29.54 -10.12 -11.95
CA GLY A 327 -29.13 -8.94 -11.20
C GLY A 327 -30.10 -8.65 -10.06
N ARG A 328 -29.57 -8.42 -8.86
CA ARG A 328 -30.34 -7.98 -7.69
C ARG A 328 -29.59 -6.95 -6.86
N CYS A 329 -30.34 -6.01 -6.28
CA CYS A 329 -29.80 -5.04 -5.35
C CYS A 329 -29.16 -5.72 -4.13
N SER A 330 -27.92 -5.33 -3.77
CA SER A 330 -27.21 -5.95 -2.64
C SER A 330 -27.94 -5.82 -1.29
N TYR A 331 -28.68 -4.73 -1.08
CA TYR A 331 -29.48 -4.52 0.12
C TYR A 331 -30.76 -5.37 0.12
N ALA A 332 -31.37 -5.60 -1.04
CA ALA A 332 -32.51 -6.51 -1.15
C ALA A 332 -32.10 -7.97 -0.86
N ILE A 333 -30.91 -8.38 -1.33
CA ILE A 333 -30.36 -9.72 -1.04
C ILE A 333 -30.06 -9.89 0.45
N ALA A 334 -29.55 -8.85 1.11
CA ALA A 334 -29.21 -8.90 2.52
C ALA A 334 -30.43 -9.09 3.45
N GLY A 335 -31.67 -8.98 2.93
CA GLY A 335 -32.90 -9.23 3.69
C GLY A 335 -33.15 -8.22 4.83
N ASN A 336 -32.45 -7.10 4.85
CA ASN A 336 -32.47 -6.13 5.94
C ASN A 336 -33.49 -4.99 5.75
N ASN A 337 -34.49 -5.18 4.90
CA ASN A 337 -35.52 -4.19 4.53
C ASN A 337 -35.01 -2.83 4.02
N ARG A 338 -33.72 -2.70 3.67
CA ARG A 338 -33.17 -1.44 3.14
C ARG A 338 -33.50 -1.20 1.67
N CYS A 339 -34.01 -2.21 0.96
CA CYS A 339 -34.47 -2.08 -0.42
C CYS A 339 -35.35 -3.28 -0.81
N HIS A 340 -36.44 -3.02 -1.53
CA HIS A 340 -37.37 -4.04 -2.06
C HIS A 340 -37.33 -4.14 -3.60
N ALA A 341 -36.23 -3.68 -4.21
CA ALA A 341 -36.07 -3.69 -5.67
C ALA A 341 -36.16 -5.13 -6.22
N ARG A 342 -36.96 -5.29 -7.27
CA ARG A 342 -37.15 -6.58 -7.97
C ARG A 342 -35.90 -6.94 -8.78
N GLY A 343 -35.56 -8.23 -8.79
CA GLY A 343 -34.49 -8.73 -9.65
C GLY A 343 -34.87 -8.79 -11.13
N PHE A 344 -33.86 -8.86 -11.98
CA PHE A 344 -34.00 -8.93 -13.44
C PHE A 344 -33.02 -9.94 -14.04
N LYS A 345 -33.31 -10.43 -15.25
CA LYS A 345 -32.36 -11.24 -16.02
C LYS A 345 -31.24 -10.33 -16.51
N TYR A 346 -30.01 -10.70 -16.21
CA TYR A 346 -28.85 -9.86 -16.49
C TYR A 346 -28.51 -9.83 -17.99
N GLU A 347 -28.75 -10.93 -18.71
CA GLU A 347 -28.51 -11.00 -20.17
C GLU A 347 -29.29 -9.92 -20.94
N ILE A 348 -30.50 -9.59 -20.47
CA ILE A 348 -31.38 -8.61 -21.11
C ILE A 348 -30.76 -7.21 -21.05
N ILE A 349 -30.28 -6.82 -19.86
CA ILE A 349 -29.60 -5.52 -19.69
C ILE A 349 -28.25 -5.51 -20.38
N GLU A 350 -27.50 -6.61 -20.28
CA GLU A 350 -26.19 -6.72 -20.90
C GLU A 350 -26.27 -6.52 -22.42
N ASN A 351 -27.19 -7.21 -23.09
CA ASN A 351 -27.38 -7.07 -24.54
C ASN A 351 -27.90 -5.68 -24.91
N ALA A 352 -28.85 -5.13 -24.16
CA ALA A 352 -29.39 -3.81 -24.44
C ALA A 352 -28.33 -2.71 -24.31
N LEU A 353 -27.49 -2.76 -23.27
CA LEU A 353 -26.40 -1.81 -23.09
C LEU A 353 -25.31 -1.95 -24.16
N ILE A 354 -24.97 -3.19 -24.57
CA ILE A 354 -24.01 -3.41 -25.66
C ILE A 354 -24.56 -2.83 -26.97
N GLU A 355 -25.82 -3.12 -27.28
CA GLU A 355 -26.46 -2.65 -28.52
C GLU A 355 -26.60 -1.12 -28.54
N HIS A 356 -26.91 -0.54 -27.38
CA HIS A 356 -26.91 0.90 -27.19
C HIS A 356 -25.53 1.50 -27.45
N LEU A 357 -24.49 1.01 -26.77
CA LEU A 357 -23.13 1.51 -26.92
C LEU A 357 -22.60 1.40 -28.36
N ARG A 358 -23.07 0.40 -29.12
CA ARG A 358 -22.69 0.22 -30.53
C ARG A 358 -23.25 1.31 -31.46
N HIS A 359 -24.44 1.80 -31.18
CA HIS A 359 -25.14 2.80 -32.00
C HIS A 359 -25.10 4.20 -31.38
N PHE A 360 -24.52 4.32 -30.19
CA PHE A 360 -24.35 5.59 -29.53
C PHE A 360 -23.19 6.33 -30.18
N GLU A 361 -23.50 7.38 -30.92
CA GLU A 361 -22.51 8.38 -31.30
C GLU A 361 -22.45 9.39 -30.17
N MET A 362 -21.33 9.41 -29.47
CA MET A 362 -21.05 10.49 -28.53
C MET A 362 -20.86 11.74 -29.38
N GLN A 363 -21.87 12.61 -29.45
CA GLN A 363 -21.73 13.90 -30.10
C GLN A 363 -20.56 14.61 -29.43
N SER A 364 -19.47 14.75 -30.17
CA SER A 364 -18.39 15.65 -29.82
C SER A 364 -19.03 17.02 -29.65
N LEU A 365 -18.99 17.55 -28.42
CA LEU A 365 -19.21 18.97 -28.19
C LEU A 365 -18.37 19.73 -29.22
N ASP A 366 -19.01 20.64 -29.96
CA ASP A 366 -18.56 21.25 -31.21
C ASP A 366 -17.01 21.34 -31.35
N GLU A 367 -16.40 20.42 -32.12
CA GLU A 367 -14.94 20.27 -32.23
C GLU A 367 -14.25 21.58 -32.65
N GLY A 368 -14.97 22.47 -33.32
CA GLY A 368 -14.47 23.79 -33.74
C GLY A 368 -14.36 24.80 -32.60
N GLU A 369 -15.31 24.80 -31.66
CA GLU A 369 -15.38 25.78 -30.57
C GLU A 369 -14.37 25.45 -29.46
N HIS A 370 -14.25 24.17 -29.10
CA HIS A 370 -13.28 23.72 -28.10
C HIS A 370 -11.84 23.76 -28.58
N ASN A 371 -11.53 23.45 -29.85
CA ASN A 371 -10.16 23.63 -30.36
C ASN A 371 -9.75 25.10 -30.33
N LEU A 372 -10.67 26.01 -30.67
CA LEU A 372 -10.42 27.45 -30.61
C LEU A 372 -10.27 27.94 -29.16
N GLU A 373 -11.09 27.44 -28.23
CA GLU A 373 -10.96 27.75 -26.80
C GLU A 373 -9.67 27.18 -26.20
N LEU A 374 -9.33 25.93 -26.50
CA LEU A 374 -8.11 25.27 -26.06
C LEU A 374 -6.88 26.02 -26.56
N GLN A 375 -6.88 26.46 -27.82
CA GLN A 375 -5.81 27.28 -28.37
C GLN A 375 -5.69 28.62 -27.63
N LYS A 376 -6.79 29.32 -27.39
CA LYS A 376 -6.80 30.57 -26.60
C LYS A 376 -6.27 30.37 -25.17
N LEU A 377 -6.70 29.31 -24.50
CA LEU A 377 -6.26 28.99 -23.15
C LEU A 377 -4.77 28.62 -23.11
N GLN A 378 -4.26 27.90 -24.12
CA GLN A 378 -2.84 27.58 -24.24
C GLN A 378 -2.00 28.83 -24.45
N ASP A 379 -2.45 29.75 -25.31
CA ASP A 379 -1.77 31.03 -25.53
C ASP A 379 -1.76 31.87 -24.24
N GLU A 380 -2.89 31.93 -23.52
CA GLU A 380 -3.02 32.64 -22.24
C GLU A 380 -2.14 32.00 -21.15
N PHE A 381 -2.06 30.67 -21.10
CA PHE A 381 -1.18 29.94 -20.19
C PHE A 381 0.30 30.26 -20.41
N ILE A 382 0.74 30.26 -21.67
CA ILE A 382 2.13 30.60 -22.02
C ILE A 382 2.43 32.04 -21.61
N TYR A 383 1.51 32.98 -21.86
CA TYR A 383 1.66 34.38 -21.47
C TYR A 383 1.84 34.54 -19.95
N TYR A 384 0.90 34.03 -19.14
CA TYR A 384 0.97 34.21 -17.67
C TYR A 384 2.12 33.44 -17.04
N LYS A 385 2.53 32.30 -17.62
CA LYS A 385 3.69 31.55 -17.14
C LYS A 385 5.00 32.31 -17.37
N ASN A 386 5.16 32.91 -18.55
CA ASN A 386 6.32 33.75 -18.85
C ASN A 386 6.33 35.02 -18.01
N TYR A 387 5.18 35.69 -17.87
CA TYR A 387 5.05 36.88 -17.03
C TYR A 387 5.29 36.59 -15.55
N GLY A 388 4.81 35.45 -15.04
CA GLY A 388 5.10 34.99 -13.69
C GLY A 388 6.59 34.74 -13.45
N ALA A 389 7.29 34.14 -14.41
CA ALA A 389 8.73 33.93 -14.32
C ALA A 389 9.53 35.24 -14.31
N GLU A 390 9.10 36.24 -15.08
CA GLU A 390 9.69 37.59 -15.07
C GLU A 390 9.49 38.27 -13.71
N VAL A 391 8.27 38.27 -13.18
CA VAL A 391 7.96 38.85 -11.86
C VAL A 391 8.71 38.11 -10.74
N GLN A 392 8.81 36.77 -10.81
CA GLN A 392 9.58 35.97 -9.86
C GLN A 392 11.06 36.37 -9.88
N SER A 393 11.66 36.54 -11.07
CA SER A 393 13.05 36.97 -11.19
C SER A 393 13.30 38.35 -10.57
N ILE A 394 12.32 39.26 -10.65
CA ILE A 394 12.41 40.59 -10.02
C ILE A 394 12.32 40.45 -8.50
N VAL A 395 11.36 39.67 -8.01
CA VAL A 395 11.19 39.39 -6.57
C VAL A 395 12.45 38.76 -5.96
N ASP A 396 13.05 37.78 -6.64
CA ASP A 396 14.24 37.07 -6.18
C ASP A 396 15.52 37.93 -6.22
N SER A 397 15.52 39.02 -6.98
CA SER A 397 16.65 39.96 -7.07
C SER A 397 16.75 40.94 -5.89
N VAL A 398 15.76 40.95 -4.99
CA VAL A 398 15.66 41.88 -3.86
C VAL A 398 15.70 41.11 -2.54
N ASP A 399 16.56 41.50 -1.60
CA ASP A 399 16.72 40.83 -0.30
C ASP A 399 15.45 40.82 0.56
N ILE A 400 14.62 41.86 0.45
CA ILE A 400 13.33 41.98 1.13
C ILE A 400 12.29 42.45 0.11
N PRO A 401 11.56 41.52 -0.53
CA PRO A 401 10.53 41.85 -1.51
C PRO A 401 9.37 42.64 -0.89
N ASN A 402 8.76 43.53 -1.66
CA ASN A 402 7.56 44.25 -1.23
C ASN A 402 6.37 43.28 -1.15
N GLU A 403 5.52 43.43 -0.13
CA GLU A 403 4.31 42.63 0.03
C GLU A 403 3.39 42.70 -1.20
N ARG A 404 3.39 43.83 -1.92
CA ARG A 404 2.64 44.00 -3.17
C ARG A 404 3.15 43.08 -4.28
N ASP A 405 4.46 42.91 -4.40
CA ASP A 405 5.08 42.10 -5.46
C ASP A 405 4.80 40.61 -5.22
N TYR A 406 4.87 40.17 -3.96
CA TYR A 406 4.50 38.82 -3.56
C TYR A 406 3.00 38.53 -3.79
N ARG A 407 2.13 39.52 -3.55
CA ARG A 407 0.69 39.39 -3.84
C ARG A 407 0.42 39.29 -5.35
N ILE A 408 1.14 40.06 -6.17
CA ILE A 408 1.03 40.01 -7.64
C ILE A 408 1.46 38.64 -8.14
N LEU A 409 2.63 38.16 -7.71
CA LEU A 409 3.14 36.83 -8.04
C LEU A 409 2.13 35.73 -7.67
N LYS A 410 1.60 35.76 -6.44
CA LYS A 410 0.61 34.78 -5.97
C LYS A 410 -0.70 34.81 -6.79
N ASN A 411 -1.13 35.99 -7.24
CA ASN A 411 -2.29 36.12 -8.11
C ASN A 411 -2.03 35.54 -9.51
N ILE A 412 -0.84 35.77 -10.06
CA ILE A 412 -0.42 35.18 -11.34
C ILE A 412 -0.37 33.65 -11.22
N GLU A 413 0.27 33.11 -10.19
CA GLU A 413 0.32 31.66 -9.93
C GLU A 413 -1.07 31.04 -9.73
N SER A 414 -2.02 31.77 -9.13
CA SER A 414 -3.40 31.32 -8.99
C SER A 414 -4.09 31.25 -10.36
N LYS A 415 -3.87 32.25 -11.21
CA LYS A 415 -4.46 32.30 -12.55
C LYS A 415 -3.86 31.27 -13.50
N VAL A 416 -2.56 31.01 -13.40
CA VAL A 416 -1.89 29.90 -14.11
C VAL A 416 -2.53 28.56 -13.73
N ARG A 417 -2.75 28.30 -12.43
CA ARG A 417 -3.41 27.08 -11.95
C ARG A 417 -4.85 26.93 -12.44
N GLU A 418 -5.59 28.03 -12.51
CA GLU A 418 -6.97 28.04 -13.03
C GLU A 418 -7.01 27.68 -14.51
N ILE A 419 -6.15 28.32 -15.32
CA ILE A 419 -6.05 28.06 -16.77
C ILE A 419 -5.59 26.63 -17.02
N GLU A 420 -4.59 26.15 -16.29
CA GLU A 420 -4.08 24.77 -16.38
C GLU A 420 -5.17 23.74 -16.07
N GLY A 421 -5.96 23.96 -15.01
CA GLY A 421 -7.10 23.11 -14.68
C GLY A 421 -8.13 23.04 -15.80
N ARG A 422 -8.44 24.17 -16.44
CA ARG A 422 -9.42 24.24 -17.53
C ARG A 422 -8.91 23.59 -18.83
N ILE A 423 -7.61 23.72 -19.12
CA ILE A 423 -6.96 22.99 -20.22
C ILE A 423 -7.03 21.48 -19.99
N ASP A 424 -6.78 21.02 -18.77
CA ASP A 424 -6.83 19.60 -18.43
C ASP A 424 -8.26 19.04 -18.52
N GLU A 425 -9.27 19.80 -18.11
CA GLU A 425 -10.68 19.42 -18.26
C GLU A 425 -11.06 19.20 -19.74
N ILE A 426 -10.71 20.14 -20.62
CA ILE A 426 -11.00 20.06 -22.07
C ILE A 426 -10.25 18.88 -22.70
N LYS A 427 -8.95 18.71 -22.38
CA LYS A 427 -8.16 17.57 -22.89
C LYS A 427 -8.69 16.22 -22.45
N VAL A 428 -9.23 16.12 -21.24
CA VAL A 428 -9.86 14.89 -20.75
C VAL A 428 -11.14 14.61 -21.54
N ALA A 429 -11.95 15.62 -21.85
CA ALA A 429 -13.16 15.47 -22.66
C ALA A 429 -12.85 14.99 -24.10
N ASP A 430 -11.87 15.61 -24.78
CA ASP A 430 -11.48 15.22 -26.15
C ASP A 430 -10.92 13.78 -26.23
N ASN A 431 -10.10 13.40 -25.24
CA ASN A 431 -9.55 12.04 -25.16
C ASN A 431 -10.65 10.99 -24.89
N ILE A 432 -11.77 11.37 -24.26
CA ILE A 432 -12.89 10.45 -23.99
C ILE A 432 -13.64 10.08 -25.27
N ALA A 433 -13.81 10.99 -26.23
CA ALA A 433 -14.49 10.70 -27.49
C ALA A 433 -13.70 9.69 -28.35
N ASP A 434 -12.38 9.89 -28.49
CA ASP A 434 -11.48 8.96 -29.19
C ASP A 434 -11.36 7.61 -28.44
N GLU A 435 -11.28 7.63 -27.10
CA GLU A 435 -11.36 6.39 -26.31
C GLU A 435 -12.72 5.67 -26.48
N PHE A 436 -13.83 6.40 -26.66
CA PHE A 436 -15.14 5.81 -26.88
C PHE A 436 -15.22 5.10 -28.24
N GLY A 437 -14.74 5.73 -29.32
CA GLY A 437 -14.66 5.10 -30.64
C GLY A 437 -13.89 3.77 -30.60
N LYS A 438 -12.74 3.75 -29.92
CA LYS A 438 -11.93 2.53 -29.70
C LYS A 438 -12.65 1.47 -28.87
N ILE A 439 -13.58 1.86 -27.99
CA ILE A 439 -14.41 0.90 -27.22
C ILE A 439 -15.45 0.25 -28.13
N VAL A 440 -16.10 1.05 -28.99
CA VAL A 440 -17.12 0.56 -29.94
C VAL A 440 -16.52 -0.48 -30.88
N GLU A 441 -15.30 -0.26 -31.40
CA GLU A 441 -14.59 -1.24 -32.24
C GLU A 441 -14.35 -2.59 -31.54
N THR A 442 -14.17 -2.59 -30.21
CA THR A 442 -14.03 -3.84 -29.42
C THR A 442 -15.34 -4.62 -29.23
N ILE A 443 -16.50 -4.10 -29.65
CA ILE A 443 -17.80 -4.78 -29.51
C ILE A 443 -17.96 -5.85 -30.60
N THR A 444 -17.31 -6.99 -30.39
CA THR A 444 -17.38 -8.18 -31.28
C THR A 444 -18.33 -9.25 -30.76
N SER A 445 -18.58 -10.29 -31.56
CA SER A 445 -19.31 -11.50 -31.11
C SER A 445 -18.63 -12.16 -29.91
N ASP A 446 -17.30 -12.10 -29.85
CA ASP A 446 -16.49 -12.73 -28.80
C ASP A 446 -16.66 -12.03 -27.44
N LEU A 447 -17.05 -10.75 -27.44
CA LEU A 447 -17.38 -10.02 -26.22
C LEU A 447 -18.66 -10.56 -25.57
N LYS A 448 -19.60 -11.08 -26.37
CA LYS A 448 -20.84 -11.69 -25.89
C LYS A 448 -20.61 -13.08 -25.28
N ASP A 449 -19.48 -13.73 -25.56
CA ASP A 449 -19.11 -15.01 -24.95
C ASP A 449 -18.73 -14.84 -23.47
N VAL A 450 -19.53 -15.44 -22.60
CA VAL A 450 -19.35 -15.44 -21.14
C VAL A 450 -18.09 -16.21 -20.70
N ASN A 451 -17.43 -16.96 -21.58
CA ASN A 451 -16.16 -17.60 -21.27
C ASN A 451 -14.94 -16.72 -21.59
N ASN A 452 -15.11 -15.66 -22.37
CA ASN A 452 -14.03 -14.74 -22.72
C ASN A 452 -13.79 -13.70 -21.62
N ILE A 453 -13.28 -14.17 -20.48
CA ILE A 453 -13.08 -13.36 -19.27
C ILE A 453 -12.12 -12.18 -19.53
N SER A 454 -11.05 -12.41 -20.29
CA SER A 454 -10.02 -11.40 -20.54
C SER A 454 -10.57 -10.20 -21.31
N MET A 455 -11.21 -10.46 -22.46
CA MET A 455 -11.78 -9.42 -23.32
C MET A 455 -12.90 -8.64 -22.61
N ARG A 456 -13.78 -9.34 -21.89
CA ARG A 456 -14.88 -8.71 -21.13
C ARG A 456 -14.37 -7.83 -19.99
N GLN A 457 -13.29 -8.24 -19.34
CA GLN A 457 -12.66 -7.44 -18.30
C GLN A 457 -11.96 -6.21 -18.88
N GLU A 458 -11.25 -6.35 -19.99
CA GLU A 458 -10.63 -5.23 -20.70
C GLU A 458 -11.69 -4.19 -21.12
N PHE A 459 -12.78 -4.65 -21.73
CA PHE A 459 -13.91 -3.81 -22.11
C PHE A 459 -14.51 -3.07 -20.91
N ASN A 460 -14.76 -3.76 -19.79
CA ASN A 460 -15.24 -3.13 -18.54
C ASN A 460 -14.27 -2.05 -18.03
N CYS A 461 -12.96 -2.28 -18.12
CA CYS A 461 -11.96 -1.33 -17.65
C CYS A 461 -11.90 -0.07 -18.51
N ARG A 462 -12.06 -0.20 -19.83
CA ARG A 462 -12.17 0.95 -20.74
C ARG A 462 -13.48 1.71 -20.48
N LEU A 463 -14.62 1.01 -20.37
CA LEU A 463 -15.90 1.63 -20.08
C LEU A 463 -15.92 2.45 -18.78
N ARG A 464 -15.25 1.99 -17.72
CA ARG A 464 -15.19 2.71 -16.43
C ARG A 464 -14.45 4.05 -16.49
N LYS A 465 -13.69 4.32 -17.55
CA LYS A 465 -13.08 5.64 -17.76
C LYS A 465 -14.08 6.67 -18.28
N ILE A 466 -15.13 6.20 -18.95
CA ILE A 466 -16.11 7.03 -19.67
C ILE A 466 -17.42 7.11 -18.89
N ILE A 467 -17.88 5.98 -18.37
CA ILE A 467 -19.13 5.86 -17.62
C ILE A 467 -18.81 5.87 -16.13
N LYS A 468 -19.45 6.79 -15.41
CA LYS A 468 -19.37 6.92 -13.95
C LYS A 468 -20.26 5.92 -13.25
N SER A 469 -21.52 5.78 -13.68
CA SER A 469 -22.44 4.78 -13.12
C SER A 469 -23.61 4.47 -14.06
N ILE A 470 -24.22 3.30 -13.88
CA ILE A 470 -25.43 2.88 -14.59
C ILE A 470 -26.47 2.49 -13.53
N SER A 471 -27.51 3.31 -13.37
CA SER A 471 -28.59 3.07 -12.42
C SER A 471 -29.72 2.27 -13.06
N VAL A 472 -30.10 1.16 -12.42
CA VAL A 472 -31.14 0.25 -12.93
C VAL A 472 -32.43 0.37 -12.11
N PHE A 473 -33.53 0.70 -12.79
CA PHE A 473 -34.88 0.77 -12.24
C PHE A 473 -35.75 -0.31 -12.87
N ARG A 474 -36.13 -1.32 -12.09
CA ARG A 474 -37.06 -2.37 -12.55
C ARG A 474 -38.46 -2.11 -12.02
N ASN A 475 -39.42 -1.86 -12.92
CA ASN A 475 -40.87 -1.87 -12.65
C ASN A 475 -41.50 -3.18 -13.15
N SER A 476 -42.83 -3.31 -13.17
CA SER A 476 -43.51 -4.53 -13.69
C SER A 476 -43.33 -4.67 -15.20
N GLU A 477 -43.49 -3.58 -15.93
CA GLU A 477 -43.61 -3.56 -17.39
C GLU A 477 -42.33 -3.13 -18.10
N ILE A 478 -41.48 -2.31 -17.47
CA ILE A 478 -40.30 -1.69 -18.09
C ILE A 478 -39.06 -1.85 -17.19
N ILE A 479 -37.87 -1.91 -17.79
CA ILE A 479 -36.60 -1.64 -17.12
C ILE A 479 -36.09 -0.30 -17.65
N LEU A 480 -35.83 0.63 -16.75
CA LEU A 480 -35.22 1.91 -17.07
C LEU A 480 -33.75 1.86 -16.62
N LEU A 481 -32.86 2.27 -17.52
CA LEU A 481 -31.42 2.40 -17.28
C LEU A 481 -31.05 3.87 -17.39
N SER A 482 -30.42 4.42 -16.36
CA SER A 482 -29.84 5.76 -16.41
C SER A 482 -28.32 5.64 -16.43
N ILE A 483 -27.68 6.20 -17.45
CA ILE A 483 -26.23 6.20 -17.64
C ILE A 483 -25.69 7.60 -17.33
N ASP A 484 -24.72 7.68 -16.42
CA ASP A 484 -24.02 8.89 -15.99
C ASP A 484 -22.59 8.83 -16.56
N TYR A 485 -22.22 9.80 -17.40
CA TYR A 485 -20.93 9.89 -18.09
C TYR A 485 -19.98 10.87 -17.37
N TYR A 486 -18.66 10.74 -17.59
CA TYR A 486 -17.68 11.68 -17.03
C TYR A 486 -17.51 12.96 -17.86
N ALA A 487 -17.54 12.85 -19.19
CA ALA A 487 -17.19 13.96 -20.10
C ALA A 487 -18.30 14.99 -20.28
N CYS A 488 -19.55 14.57 -20.12
CA CYS A 488 -20.72 15.42 -20.33
C CYS A 488 -21.55 15.45 -19.04
N LYS A 489 -22.16 16.60 -18.70
CA LYS A 489 -23.16 16.70 -17.61
C LYS A 489 -24.48 15.99 -17.96
N ASP A 490 -24.44 15.15 -18.97
CA ASP A 490 -25.59 14.65 -19.69
C ASP A 490 -26.01 13.31 -19.12
N TYR A 491 -27.32 13.19 -18.90
CA TYR A 491 -27.93 11.95 -18.44
C TYR A 491 -28.59 11.26 -19.61
N GLN A 492 -28.23 10.00 -19.83
CA GLN A 492 -28.93 9.18 -20.80
C GLN A 492 -29.85 8.18 -20.11
N TRP A 493 -31.08 8.09 -20.59
CA TRP A 493 -32.15 7.27 -20.04
C TRP A 493 -32.66 6.34 -21.13
N ILE A 494 -32.55 5.04 -20.87
CA ILE A 494 -32.89 3.99 -21.83
C ILE A 494 -34.00 3.13 -21.24
N ASN A 495 -35.12 3.03 -21.95
CA ASN A 495 -36.25 2.19 -21.58
C ASN A 495 -36.20 0.89 -22.37
N ILE A 496 -36.16 -0.25 -21.67
CA ILE A 496 -36.08 -1.56 -22.31
C ILE A 496 -37.19 -2.49 -21.83
N ASN A 497 -37.64 -3.34 -22.74
CA ASN A 497 -38.58 -4.39 -22.43
C ASN A 497 -37.91 -5.45 -21.53
N PRO A 498 -38.51 -5.83 -20.39
CA PRO A 498 -37.91 -6.76 -19.44
C PRO A 498 -37.94 -8.22 -19.82
N LYS A 499 -38.64 -8.58 -20.90
CA LYS A 499 -38.72 -9.95 -21.44
C LYS A 499 -37.80 -10.10 -22.65
N THR A 500 -37.85 -9.14 -23.59
CA THR A 500 -37.12 -9.21 -24.87
C THR A 500 -35.80 -8.44 -24.84
N GLY A 501 -35.69 -7.38 -24.04
CA GLY A 501 -34.55 -6.47 -24.03
C GLY A 501 -34.58 -5.42 -25.14
N GLU A 502 -35.65 -5.39 -25.93
CA GLU A 502 -35.83 -4.39 -26.98
C GLU A 502 -35.94 -2.99 -26.40
N LEU A 503 -35.26 -2.05 -27.05
CA LEU A 503 -35.33 -0.63 -26.76
C LEU A 503 -36.73 -0.11 -27.09
N GLN A 504 -37.41 0.43 -26.08
CA GLN A 504 -38.74 1.02 -26.20
C GLN A 504 -38.70 2.56 -26.28
N GLY A 505 -37.61 3.17 -25.81
CA GLY A 505 -37.39 4.61 -25.92
C GLY A 505 -36.02 5.00 -25.37
N ASN A 506 -35.45 6.07 -25.92
CA ASN A 506 -34.17 6.64 -25.49
C ASN A 506 -34.37 8.15 -25.27
N LEU A 507 -34.00 8.61 -24.08
CA LEU A 507 -34.09 10.00 -23.68
C LEU A 507 -32.70 10.50 -23.30
N TYR A 508 -32.33 11.64 -23.84
CA TYR A 508 -31.07 12.31 -23.67
C TYR A 508 -31.32 13.67 -23.00
N VAL A 509 -30.51 14.04 -22.02
CA VAL A 509 -30.56 15.36 -21.40
C VAL A 509 -29.22 16.03 -21.63
N GLU A 510 -29.21 17.09 -22.44
CA GLU A 510 -28.02 17.88 -22.79
C GLU A 510 -28.16 19.29 -22.21
N GLY A 511 -27.52 19.56 -21.08
CA GLY A 511 -27.68 20.84 -20.37
C GLY A 511 -29.15 21.19 -20.09
N ASP A 512 -29.69 22.15 -20.85
CA ASP A 512 -31.06 22.65 -20.77
C ASP A 512 -32.00 22.09 -21.86
N LYS A 513 -31.57 21.08 -22.64
CA LYS A 513 -32.42 20.40 -23.63
C LYS A 513 -32.64 18.94 -23.27
N ILE A 514 -33.89 18.49 -23.38
CA ILE A 514 -34.29 17.08 -23.23
C ILE A 514 -34.66 16.56 -24.61
N VAL A 515 -33.89 15.64 -25.18
CA VAL A 515 -34.16 15.00 -26.47
C VAL A 515 -34.73 13.60 -26.25
N ILE A 516 -35.82 13.28 -26.93
CA ILE A 516 -36.50 11.99 -26.89
C ILE A 516 -36.44 11.41 -28.30
N HIS A 517 -35.67 10.34 -28.46
CA HIS A 517 -35.61 9.60 -29.71
C HIS A 517 -36.81 8.66 -29.80
N THR A 518 -37.68 8.92 -30.77
CA THR A 518 -38.81 8.04 -31.11
C THR A 518 -38.52 7.28 -32.40
N LYS A 519 -39.38 6.33 -32.78
CA LYS A 519 -39.24 5.64 -34.07
C LYS A 519 -39.50 6.55 -35.27
N THR A 520 -40.19 7.65 -35.08
CA THR A 520 -40.66 8.57 -36.13
C THR A 520 -39.81 9.83 -36.25
N GLY A 521 -38.94 10.10 -35.27
CA GLY A 521 -38.01 11.22 -35.25
C GLY A 521 -37.69 11.70 -33.83
N ASP A 522 -36.83 12.71 -33.71
CA ASP A 522 -36.39 13.25 -32.42
C ASP A 522 -37.31 14.38 -31.96
N VAL A 523 -37.85 14.24 -30.76
CA VAL A 523 -38.60 15.30 -30.05
C VAL A 523 -37.67 15.93 -29.03
N SER A 524 -37.35 17.22 -29.13
CA SER A 524 -36.57 17.92 -28.12
C SER A 524 -37.39 18.96 -27.35
N TYR A 525 -37.10 19.12 -26.06
CA TYR A 525 -37.73 20.08 -25.17
C TYR A 525 -36.66 20.98 -24.55
N ASN A 526 -36.76 22.28 -24.76
CA ASN A 526 -35.86 23.26 -24.14
C ASN A 526 -36.43 23.69 -22.78
N THR A 527 -35.68 23.47 -21.70
CA THR A 527 -36.11 23.75 -20.32
C THR A 527 -36.08 25.24 -19.97
N ILE A 528 -35.28 26.05 -20.69
CA ILE A 528 -35.22 27.51 -20.54
C ILE A 528 -36.43 28.13 -21.23
N ASP A 529 -36.60 27.83 -22.52
CA ASP A 529 -37.62 28.46 -23.37
C ASP A 529 -39.00 27.80 -23.20
N ARG A 530 -39.04 26.59 -22.61
CA ARG A 530 -40.23 25.75 -22.42
C ARG A 530 -40.96 25.40 -23.72
N GLU A 531 -40.20 25.21 -24.79
CA GLU A 531 -40.71 24.88 -26.12
C GLU A 531 -40.33 23.45 -26.51
N TYR A 532 -41.26 22.77 -27.18
CA TYR A 532 -41.03 21.48 -27.81
C TYR A 532 -40.69 21.68 -29.29
N SER A 533 -39.79 20.85 -29.82
CA SER A 533 -39.52 20.77 -31.24
C SER A 533 -39.43 19.31 -31.69
N PHE A 534 -39.80 19.06 -32.94
CA PHE A 534 -39.65 17.78 -33.62
C PHE A 534 -38.96 18.02 -34.95
N ILE A 535 -37.82 17.37 -35.18
CA ILE A 535 -36.97 17.57 -36.37
C ILE A 535 -36.77 19.08 -36.64
N GLU A 536 -36.32 19.81 -35.60
CA GLU A 536 -36.04 21.27 -35.66
C GLU A 536 -37.26 22.19 -35.89
N THR A 537 -38.48 21.65 -35.94
CA THR A 537 -39.73 22.44 -36.01
C THR A 537 -40.44 22.50 -34.67
N SER A 538 -40.86 23.70 -34.21
CA SER A 538 -41.62 23.86 -32.97
C SER A 538 -42.97 23.14 -33.05
N ILE A 539 -43.32 22.39 -32.00
CA ILE A 539 -44.58 21.64 -31.87
C ILE A 539 -45.23 21.89 -30.51
N ASN A 540 -46.53 21.59 -30.38
CA ASN A 540 -47.27 21.75 -29.11
C ASN A 540 -47.33 20.45 -28.29
N GLU A 541 -47.78 20.51 -27.03
CA GLU A 541 -47.86 19.34 -26.13
C GLU A 541 -48.75 18.21 -26.67
N ASP A 542 -49.85 18.51 -27.35
CA ASP A 542 -50.77 17.50 -27.89
C ASP A 542 -50.11 16.72 -29.05
N GLU A 543 -49.38 17.42 -29.92
CA GLU A 543 -48.58 16.83 -31.00
C GLU A 543 -47.44 15.96 -30.44
N VAL A 544 -46.78 16.41 -29.36
CA VAL A 544 -45.78 15.60 -28.65
C VAL A 544 -46.39 14.31 -28.14
N LEU A 545 -47.57 14.36 -27.51
CA LEU A 545 -48.25 13.18 -26.99
C LEU A 545 -48.65 12.20 -28.11
N GLU A 546 -49.10 12.69 -29.27
CA GLU A 546 -49.37 11.83 -30.41
C GLU A 546 -48.12 11.16 -30.99
N ILE A 547 -46.99 11.88 -31.02
CA ILE A 547 -45.70 11.36 -31.49
C ILE A 547 -45.13 10.33 -30.52
N LEU A 548 -45.25 10.55 -29.21
CA LEU A 548 -44.77 9.65 -28.16
C LEU A 548 -45.66 8.40 -27.97
N GLN A 549 -46.93 8.45 -28.39
CA GLN A 549 -47.84 7.30 -28.33
C GLN A 549 -47.71 6.34 -29.52
N LYS A 550 -47.10 6.78 -30.64
CA LYS A 550 -46.82 5.99 -31.84
C LYS A 550 -45.46 5.30 -31.75
#